data_AF-A0A9E2CH64-F1
#
_entry.id   AF-A0A9E2CH64-F1
#
_cell.length_a   1.000
_cell.length_b   1.000
_cell.length_c   1.000
_cell.angle_alpha   90.00
_cell.angle_beta   90.00
_cell.angle_gamma   90.00
#
_symmetry.space_group_name_H-M   'P 1'
#
loop_
_entity.id
_entity.type
_entity.pdbx_description
1 polymer ?
#
loop_
_entity_poly.entity_id
_entity_poly.type
_entity_poly.pdbx_seq_one_letter_code
_entity_poly.pdbx_strand_id
1 'polypeptide(L)'
;MTIKKLVLPESLADEVMTYVRQVLLVCDKLFEAMGLLKDLVEADFGGPHGGQVMELVDQAEHEEWVADKQQYKLAKDLFALEDELKPTDIFLWSGIFQNLGALANYADKTAERLRRMLAR
;
A
#
# COMPACT_ATOMS: atom_id res chain seq x y z
N MET A 1 -12.31 -8.20 16.23
CA MET A 1 -13.35 -9.23 16.00
C MET A 1 -12.84 -10.18 14.94
N THR A 2 -12.87 -11.49 15.18
CA THR A 2 -12.50 -12.51 14.19
C THR A 2 -13.76 -13.30 13.84
N ILE A 3 -14.27 -13.12 12.62
CA ILE A 3 -15.53 -13.73 12.16
C ILE A 3 -15.35 -15.25 11.96
N LYS A 4 -14.18 -15.67 11.48
CA LYS A 4 -13.81 -17.06 11.20
C LYS A 4 -12.29 -17.22 11.29
N LYS A 5 -11.82 -18.39 11.70
CA LYS A 5 -10.39 -18.73 11.58
C LYS A 5 -10.09 -19.03 10.12
N LEU A 6 -9.41 -18.09 9.45
CA LEU A 6 -8.94 -18.25 8.07
C LEU A 6 -7.60 -18.98 8.07
N VAL A 7 -7.45 -19.92 7.13
CA VAL A 7 -6.18 -20.58 6.82
C VAL A 7 -5.76 -20.05 5.46
N LEU A 8 -4.52 -19.58 5.38
CA LEU A 8 -3.94 -19.12 4.13
C LEU A 8 -3.52 -20.37 3.32
N PRO A 9 -3.98 -20.52 2.07
CA PRO A 9 -3.51 -21.61 1.22
C PRO A 9 -1.99 -21.53 1.06
N GLU A 10 -1.28 -22.65 1.23
CA GLU A 10 0.18 -22.67 1.14
C GLU A 10 0.68 -22.17 -0.23
N SER A 11 -0.08 -22.46 -1.30
CA SER A 11 0.19 -22.00 -2.66
C SER A 11 0.17 -20.48 -2.82
N LEU A 12 -0.52 -19.74 -1.96
CA LEU A 12 -0.61 -18.28 -2.00
C LEU A 12 0.23 -17.59 -0.92
N ALA A 13 0.86 -18.34 -0.01
CA ALA A 13 1.50 -17.77 1.16
C ALA A 13 2.58 -16.74 0.81
N ASP A 14 3.49 -17.09 -0.09
CA ASP A 14 4.59 -16.22 -0.51
C ASP A 14 4.10 -14.97 -1.24
N GLU A 15 3.07 -15.13 -2.07
CA GLU A 15 2.50 -14.03 -2.85
C GLU A 15 1.75 -13.03 -1.98
N VAL A 16 1.01 -13.53 -0.98
CA VAL A 16 0.34 -12.69 0.02
C VAL A 16 1.36 -11.93 0.86
N MET A 17 2.43 -12.60 1.31
CA MET A 17 3.49 -11.91 2.05
C MET A 17 4.22 -10.88 1.20
N THR A 18 4.40 -11.15 -0.09
CA THR A 18 4.97 -10.18 -1.05
C THR A 18 4.07 -8.95 -1.17
N TYR A 19 2.75 -9.16 -1.30
CA TYR A 19 1.79 -8.06 -1.34
C TYR A 19 1.76 -7.24 -0.05
N VAL A 20 1.81 -7.89 1.11
CA VAL A 20 1.88 -7.19 2.41
C VAL A 20 3.12 -6.31 2.48
N ARG A 21 4.30 -6.83 2.06
CA ARG A 21 5.53 -6.03 2.03
C ARG A 21 5.39 -4.84 1.07
N GLN A 22 4.77 -5.04 -0.08
CA GLN A 22 4.55 -3.99 -1.06
C GLN A 22 3.69 -2.85 -0.50
N VAL A 23 2.59 -3.18 0.19
CA VAL A 23 1.74 -2.19 0.87
C VAL A 23 2.50 -1.44 1.96
N LEU A 24 3.38 -2.12 2.70
CA LEU A 24 4.23 -1.48 3.70
C LEU A 24 5.24 -0.50 3.08
N LEU A 25 5.80 -0.82 1.91
CA LEU A 25 6.71 0.11 1.21
C LEU A 25 6.03 1.45 0.88
N VAL A 26 4.78 1.44 0.42
CA VAL A 26 4.01 2.67 0.18
C VAL A 26 3.87 3.49 1.47
N CYS A 27 3.58 2.82 2.57
CA CYS A 27 3.45 3.46 3.89
C CYS A 27 4.80 4.04 4.35
N ASP A 28 5.89 3.29 4.19
CA ASP A 28 7.24 3.73 4.56
C ASP A 28 7.64 4.99 3.79
N LYS A 29 7.33 5.06 2.49
CA LYS A 29 7.58 6.27 1.68
C LYS A 29 6.83 7.49 2.19
N LEU A 30 5.57 7.33 2.59
CA LEU A 30 4.83 8.39 3.26
C LEU A 30 5.49 8.79 4.60
N PHE A 31 5.90 7.83 5.42
CA PHE A 31 6.55 8.11 6.71
C PHE A 31 7.86 8.87 6.54
N GLU A 32 8.69 8.48 5.56
CA GLU A 32 9.90 9.20 5.16
C GLU A 32 9.57 10.64 4.75
N ALA A 33 8.56 10.84 3.90
CA ALA A 33 8.15 12.18 3.44
C ALA A 33 7.63 13.06 4.60
N MET A 34 6.83 12.49 5.50
CA MET A 34 6.34 13.20 6.69
C MET A 34 7.48 13.55 7.67
N GLY A 35 8.53 12.73 7.74
CA GLY A 35 9.71 13.00 8.57
C GLY A 35 10.41 14.30 8.19
N LEU A 36 10.38 14.67 6.91
CA LEU A 36 10.98 15.90 6.38
C LEU A 36 10.13 17.15 6.61
N LEU A 37 8.89 17.01 7.10
CA LEU A 37 7.95 18.12 7.25
C LEU A 37 8.46 19.18 8.22
N LYS A 38 9.16 18.79 9.29
CA LYS A 38 9.74 19.74 10.26
C LYS A 38 10.79 20.62 9.60
N ASP A 39 11.71 20.02 8.84
CA ASP A 39 12.79 20.72 8.16
C ASP A 39 12.24 21.62 7.05
N LEU A 40 11.18 21.18 6.37
CA LEU A 40 10.44 22.01 5.41
C LEU A 40 9.83 23.24 6.06
N VAL A 41 9.19 23.10 7.22
CA VAL A 41 8.60 24.25 7.94
C VAL A 41 9.68 25.24 8.37
N GLU A 42 10.85 24.76 8.81
CA GLU A 42 11.98 25.61 9.17
C GLU A 42 12.60 26.34 7.95
N ALA A 43 12.49 25.74 6.77
CA ALA A 43 13.00 26.27 5.50
C ALA A 43 11.94 27.01 4.66
N ASP A 44 10.78 27.35 5.24
CA ASP A 44 9.64 27.99 4.55
C ASP A 44 9.21 27.24 3.27
N PHE A 45 9.21 25.90 3.36
CA PHE A 45 8.85 24.94 2.33
C PHE A 45 9.74 24.96 1.07
N GLY A 46 10.89 25.65 1.12
CA GLY A 46 11.86 25.75 0.03
C GLY A 46 13.09 24.84 0.19
N GLY A 47 13.91 24.82 -0.87
CA GLY A 47 15.25 24.22 -0.82
C GLY A 47 15.29 22.70 -1.03
N PRO A 48 16.42 22.04 -0.69
CA PRO A 48 16.70 20.64 -1.03
C PRO A 48 15.68 19.64 -0.46
N HIS A 49 15.10 19.93 0.71
CA HIS A 49 14.10 19.07 1.35
C HIS A 49 12.78 19.02 0.59
N GLY A 50 12.40 20.09 -0.13
CA GLY A 50 11.23 20.09 -1.00
C GLY A 50 11.38 19.10 -2.14
N GLY A 51 12.54 19.09 -2.79
CA GLY A 51 12.85 18.12 -3.84
C GLY A 51 12.84 16.67 -3.35
N GLN A 52 13.37 16.42 -2.14
CA GLN A 52 13.34 15.08 -1.54
C GLN A 52 11.92 14.59 -1.26
N VAL A 53 11.03 15.46 -0.77
CA VAL A 53 9.62 15.08 -0.59
C VAL A 53 8.95 14.77 -1.92
N MET A 54 9.20 15.54 -2.98
CA MET A 54 8.66 15.23 -4.31
C MET A 54 9.10 13.85 -4.79
N GLU A 55 10.39 13.51 -4.63
CA GLU A 55 10.93 12.20 -4.98
C GLU A 55 10.28 11.06 -4.17
N LEU A 56 10.07 11.26 -2.87
CA LEU A 56 9.42 10.26 -2.01
C LEU A 56 7.94 10.05 -2.39
N VAL A 57 7.25 11.10 -2.85
CA VAL A 57 5.88 10.98 -3.35
C VAL A 57 5.86 10.20 -4.68
N ASP A 58 6.78 10.49 -5.61
CA ASP A 58 6.91 9.74 -6.87
C ASP A 58 7.19 8.24 -6.62
N GLN A 59 8.02 7.94 -5.61
CA GLN A 59 8.28 6.57 -5.17
C GLN A 59 7.03 5.94 -4.56
N ALA A 60 6.27 6.64 -3.71
CA ALA A 60 5.03 6.12 -3.14
C ALA A 60 4.00 5.76 -4.23
N GLU A 61 3.83 6.61 -5.24
CA GLU A 61 2.96 6.34 -6.41
C GLU A 61 3.42 5.10 -7.18
N HIS A 62 4.73 4.92 -7.37
CA HIS A 62 5.28 3.73 -8.02
C HIS A 62 4.98 2.45 -7.22
N GLU A 63 5.26 2.47 -5.91
CA GLU A 63 5.06 1.30 -5.05
C GLU A 63 3.55 0.97 -4.92
N GLU A 64 2.66 1.96 -4.95
CA GLU A 64 1.19 1.76 -4.94
C GLU A 64 0.74 1.06 -6.22
N TRP A 65 1.23 1.49 -7.38
CA TRP A 65 0.94 0.83 -8.66
C TRP A 65 1.41 -0.63 -8.70
N VAL A 66 2.57 -0.93 -8.09
CA VAL A 66 3.05 -2.31 -7.94
C VAL A 66 2.15 -3.09 -6.99
N ALA A 67 1.69 -2.49 -5.89
CA ALA A 67 0.75 -3.11 -4.95
C ALA A 67 -0.58 -3.48 -5.64
N ASP A 68 -1.15 -2.58 -6.44
CA ASP A 68 -2.38 -2.78 -7.19
C ASP A 68 -2.27 -3.96 -8.17
N LYS A 69 -1.15 -4.05 -8.89
CA LYS A 69 -0.86 -5.19 -9.78
C LYS A 69 -0.78 -6.51 -9.02
N GLN A 70 -0.10 -6.50 -7.88
CA GLN A 70 0.04 -7.69 -7.05
C GLN A 70 -1.31 -8.12 -6.46
N GLN A 71 -2.15 -7.16 -6.04
CA GLN A 71 -3.50 -7.43 -5.56
C GLN A 71 -4.36 -8.07 -6.66
N TYR A 72 -4.29 -7.55 -7.88
CA TYR A 72 -5.05 -8.11 -9.02
C TYR A 72 -4.63 -9.56 -9.32
N LYS A 73 -3.32 -9.84 -9.32
CA LYS A 73 -2.79 -11.19 -9.49
C LYS A 73 -3.27 -12.12 -8.38
N LEU A 74 -3.12 -11.71 -7.11
CA LEU A 74 -3.56 -12.46 -5.95
C LEU A 74 -5.05 -12.76 -5.95
N ALA A 75 -5.88 -11.80 -6.37
CA ALA A 75 -7.31 -12.02 -6.51
C ALA A 75 -7.59 -13.12 -7.54
N LYS A 76 -6.96 -13.05 -8.72
CA LYS A 76 -7.10 -14.08 -9.75
C LYS A 76 -6.68 -15.46 -9.25
N ASP A 77 -5.54 -15.55 -8.58
CA ASP A 77 -4.99 -16.81 -8.09
C ASP A 77 -5.82 -17.38 -6.92
N LEU A 78 -6.42 -16.52 -6.08
CA LEU A 78 -7.39 -16.91 -5.06
C LEU A 78 -8.68 -17.48 -5.67
N PHE A 79 -9.23 -16.84 -6.70
CA PHE A 79 -10.45 -17.32 -7.38
C PHE A 79 -10.21 -18.60 -8.17
N ALA A 80 -8.98 -18.87 -8.63
CA ALA A 80 -8.62 -20.13 -9.27
C ALA A 80 -8.70 -21.34 -8.30
N LEU A 81 -8.71 -21.10 -6.99
CA LEU A 81 -8.86 -22.12 -5.95
C LEU A 81 -10.33 -22.33 -5.53
N GLU A 82 -11.31 -21.93 -6.36
CA GLU A 82 -12.73 -21.97 -5.99
C GLU A 82 -13.28 -23.36 -5.67
N ASP A 83 -12.74 -24.40 -6.30
CA ASP A 83 -13.12 -25.79 -6.04
C ASP A 83 -12.48 -26.34 -4.74
N GLU A 84 -11.40 -25.71 -4.27
CA GLU A 84 -10.64 -26.12 -3.08
C GLU A 84 -11.04 -25.35 -1.83
N LEU A 85 -11.52 -24.12 -1.99
CA LEU A 85 -11.88 -23.20 -0.91
C LEU A 85 -13.39 -23.03 -0.80
N LYS A 86 -13.88 -22.86 0.43
CA LYS A 86 -15.28 -22.50 0.63
C LYS A 86 -15.50 -21.08 0.06
N PRO A 87 -16.64 -20.79 -0.58
CA PRO A 87 -16.95 -19.44 -1.07
C PRO A 87 -16.81 -18.35 0.00
N THR A 88 -17.14 -18.69 1.26
CA THR A 88 -16.95 -17.79 2.41
C THR A 88 -15.48 -17.45 2.69
N ASP A 89 -14.55 -18.37 2.46
CA ASP A 89 -13.11 -18.12 2.66
C ASP A 89 -12.55 -17.22 1.55
N ILE A 90 -12.95 -17.46 0.31
CA ILE A 90 -12.58 -16.61 -0.85
C ILE A 90 -13.08 -15.19 -0.63
N PHE A 91 -14.32 -15.02 -0.17
CA PHE A 91 -14.89 -13.70 0.12
C PHE A 91 -14.12 -12.98 1.23
N LEU A 92 -13.81 -13.67 2.33
CA LEU A 92 -13.07 -13.07 3.44
C LEU A 92 -11.63 -12.72 3.06
N TRP A 93 -10.94 -13.57 2.31
CA TRP A 93 -9.59 -13.28 1.79
C TRP A 93 -9.60 -12.10 0.80
N SER A 94 -10.58 -12.05 -0.10
CA SER A 94 -10.76 -10.90 -1.00
C SER A 94 -10.94 -9.59 -0.21
N GLY A 95 -11.72 -9.63 0.87
CA GLY A 95 -11.87 -8.48 1.77
C GLY A 95 -10.56 -8.07 2.47
N ILE A 96 -9.73 -9.03 2.89
CA ILE A 96 -8.39 -8.74 3.43
C ILE A 96 -7.52 -8.06 2.37
N PHE A 97 -7.51 -8.57 1.13
CA PHE A 97 -6.70 -7.98 0.06
C PHE A 97 -7.15 -6.55 -0.27
N GLN A 98 -8.46 -6.30 -0.29
CA GLN A 98 -9.03 -4.96 -0.47
C GLN A 98 -8.64 -4.01 0.67
N ASN A 99 -8.68 -4.46 1.92
CA ASN A 99 -8.28 -3.63 3.06
C ASN A 99 -6.79 -3.25 3.01
N LEU A 100 -5.92 -4.19 2.60
CA LEU A 100 -4.50 -3.91 2.38
C LEU A 100 -4.28 -2.89 1.25
N GLY A 101 -4.99 -3.03 0.13
CA GLY A 101 -4.88 -2.08 -0.99
C GLY A 101 -5.39 -0.70 -0.60
N ALA A 102 -6.48 -0.64 0.17
CA ALA A 102 -6.98 0.61 0.73
C ALA A 102 -5.93 1.30 1.62
N LEU A 103 -5.15 0.55 2.41
CA LEU A 103 -4.07 1.11 3.23
C LEU A 103 -2.98 1.76 2.37
N ALA A 104 -2.52 1.09 1.31
CA ALA A 104 -1.56 1.67 0.36
C ALA A 104 -2.10 2.96 -0.29
N ASN A 105 -3.34 2.92 -0.77
CA ASN A 105 -4.01 4.07 -1.40
C ASN A 105 -4.18 5.26 -0.42
N TYR A 106 -4.46 5.00 0.86
CA TYR A 106 -4.47 6.07 1.87
C TYR A 106 -3.10 6.70 2.07
N ALA A 107 -2.03 5.90 2.04
CA ALA A 107 -0.68 6.39 2.16
C ALA A 107 -0.29 7.28 0.97
N ASP A 108 -0.51 6.78 -0.25
CA ASP A 108 -0.27 7.50 -1.51
C ASP A 108 -1.03 8.84 -1.56
N LYS A 109 -2.36 8.82 -1.32
CA LYS A 109 -3.17 10.04 -1.30
C LYS A 109 -2.72 11.06 -0.26
N THR A 110 -2.12 10.61 0.83
CA THR A 110 -1.56 11.51 1.85
C THR A 110 -0.24 12.11 1.39
N ALA A 111 0.63 11.34 0.73
CA ALA A 111 1.86 11.82 0.12
C ALA A 111 1.55 12.88 -0.97
N GLU A 112 0.56 12.60 -1.81
CA GLU A 112 -0.03 13.52 -2.80
C GLU A 112 -0.51 14.86 -2.18
N ARG A 113 -1.02 14.83 -0.93
CA ARG A 113 -1.38 16.07 -0.22
C ARG A 113 -0.15 16.87 0.19
N LEU A 114 0.93 16.21 0.63
CA LEU A 114 2.20 16.87 0.93
C LEU A 114 2.77 17.53 -0.32
N ARG A 115 2.77 16.83 -1.47
CA ARG A 115 3.15 17.37 -2.78
C ARG A 115 2.43 18.69 -3.08
N ARG A 116 1.11 18.72 -2.90
CA ARG A 116 0.29 19.94 -3.11
C ARG A 116 0.56 21.07 -2.12
N MET A 117 1.05 20.78 -0.91
CA MET A 117 1.45 21.81 0.04
C MET A 117 2.76 22.50 -0.41
N LEU A 118 3.68 21.75 -1.02
CA LEU A 118 4.97 22.26 -1.52
C LEU A 118 4.87 23.00 -2.86
N ALA A 119 3.87 22.66 -3.68
CA ALA A 119 3.65 23.32 -4.97
C ALA A 119 2.98 24.71 -4.86
N ARG A 120 2.79 25.22 -3.65
CA ARG A 120 2.22 26.55 -3.35
C ARG A 120 3.32 27.48 -2.89
#